data_AF-A0A7J8I942-F1
#
_entry.id   AF-A0A7J8I942-F1
#
_cell.length_a   1.000
_cell.length_b   1.000
_cell.length_c   1.000
_cell.angle_alpha   90.00
_cell.angle_beta   90.00
_cell.angle_gamma   90.00
#
_symmetry.space_group_name_H-M   'P 1'
#
loop_
_entity.id
_entity.type
_entity.pdbx_description
1 polymer ?
#
loop_
_entity_poly.entity_id
_entity_poly.type
_entity_poly.pdbx_seq_one_letter_code
_entity_poly.pdbx_strand_id
1 'polypeptide(L)'
;MEVVEPSSPTEEEEEEEEEEEEQSVEPRPRTRSNPEGAEDRALGAQASVGSRSEGEGEAASADDGTPNSLGAGPKPWQVPPPAPEVQVRTPRVNCPEKVIICLDLSEEMSLPKLESFNGSKTNALNVSQKMIEMFVRTKHKIDKSHEFALVVVNDDTAWKMFQCPYFFFDIVYIHNGADEKEEEMSWKDMFAFMGSLDTKGTSYKYEVALAGPALELHNCMAKLLAHPLQRPCQSHASYSLLEEEDEATEVEATV
;
A
#
# COMPACT_ATOMS: atom_id res chain seq x y z
N MET A 1 -46.37 -63.62 4.16
CA MET A 1 -46.24 -63.67 5.62
C MET A 1 -44.76 -63.57 5.91
N GLU A 2 -44.21 -62.54 6.53
CA GLU A 2 -44.63 -61.18 6.88
C GLU A 2 -43.31 -60.44 7.09
N VAL A 3 -43.28 -59.18 6.71
CA VAL A 3 -42.10 -58.30 6.77
C VAL A 3 -41.88 -57.91 8.23
N VAL A 4 -40.65 -57.98 8.72
CA VAL A 4 -40.26 -57.36 9.99
C VAL A 4 -39.14 -56.36 9.69
N GLU A 5 -39.50 -55.07 9.73
CA GLU A 5 -38.59 -53.94 9.74
C GLU A 5 -37.98 -53.78 11.14
N PRO A 6 -36.70 -53.38 11.25
CA PRO A 6 -36.18 -52.78 12.48
C PRO A 6 -36.41 -51.27 12.47
N SER A 7 -37.05 -50.81 13.54
CA SER A 7 -37.35 -49.42 13.90
C SER A 7 -36.11 -48.56 14.11
N SER A 8 -36.17 -47.34 13.58
CA SER A 8 -35.21 -46.24 13.69
C SER A 8 -34.90 -45.82 15.14
N PRO A 9 -33.67 -45.38 15.45
CA PRO A 9 -33.40 -44.57 16.63
C PRO A 9 -33.71 -43.09 16.36
N THR A 10 -34.42 -42.50 17.31
CA THR A 10 -34.76 -41.09 17.48
C THR A 10 -33.52 -40.21 17.56
N GLU A 11 -33.51 -39.12 16.78
CA GLU A 11 -32.59 -38.00 16.88
C GLU A 11 -32.96 -37.19 18.14
N GLU A 12 -32.00 -37.03 19.06
CA GLU A 12 -32.10 -36.05 20.15
C GLU A 12 -31.49 -34.75 19.64
N GLU A 13 -32.34 -33.74 19.45
CA GLU A 13 -31.96 -32.36 19.18
C GLU A 13 -31.50 -31.72 20.50
N GLU A 14 -30.21 -31.41 20.62
CA GLU A 14 -29.69 -30.55 21.68
C GLU A 14 -29.87 -29.08 21.24
N GLU A 15 -30.86 -28.41 21.83
CA GLU A 15 -31.03 -26.96 21.78
C GLU A 15 -29.99 -26.31 22.72
N GLU A 16 -28.94 -25.69 22.16
CA GLU A 16 -28.05 -24.80 22.92
C GLU A 16 -28.68 -23.39 22.97
N GLU A 17 -29.12 -22.98 24.16
CA GLU A 17 -29.55 -21.61 24.46
C GLU A 17 -28.30 -20.69 24.54
N GLU A 18 -28.17 -19.74 23.60
CA GLU A 18 -27.21 -18.63 23.71
C GLU A 18 -27.79 -17.53 24.64
N GLU A 19 -27.24 -17.38 25.84
CA GLU A 19 -27.49 -16.23 26.72
C GLU A 19 -26.81 -14.97 26.14
N GLU A 20 -27.62 -14.00 25.67
CA GLU A 20 -27.18 -12.64 25.37
C GLU A 20 -26.87 -11.88 26.67
N GLU A 21 -25.59 -11.70 27.01
CA GLU A 21 -25.19 -10.63 27.95
C GLU A 21 -25.01 -9.30 27.20
N GLU A 22 -26.01 -8.41 27.34
CA GLU A 22 -25.89 -6.99 27.03
C GLU A 22 -24.87 -6.32 27.97
N GLN A 23 -23.66 -6.03 27.47
CA GLN A 23 -22.78 -5.04 28.10
C GLN A 23 -22.89 -3.68 27.41
N SER A 24 -23.40 -2.73 28.18
CA SER A 24 -23.57 -1.30 27.89
C SER A 24 -22.29 -0.65 27.33
N VAL A 25 -22.38 -0.11 26.11
CA VAL A 25 -21.30 0.65 25.46
C VAL A 25 -21.40 2.13 25.86
N GLU A 26 -20.39 2.63 26.57
CA GLU A 26 -20.23 4.07 26.82
C GLU A 26 -19.72 4.79 25.56
N PRO A 27 -20.36 5.88 25.08
CA PRO A 27 -19.96 6.52 23.84
C PRO A 27 -18.67 7.34 24.01
N ARG A 28 -17.63 6.98 23.24
CA ARG A 28 -16.40 7.78 23.11
C ARG A 28 -16.72 9.22 22.63
N PRO A 29 -16.01 10.24 23.13
CA PRO A 29 -16.28 11.62 22.77
C PRO A 29 -16.02 11.87 21.28
N ARG A 30 -17.02 12.46 20.61
CA ARG A 30 -16.94 12.93 19.22
C ARG A 30 -15.89 14.04 19.13
N THR A 31 -14.76 13.78 18.47
CA THR A 31 -13.83 14.84 18.08
C THR A 31 -14.44 15.63 16.92
N ARG A 32 -15.01 16.78 17.29
CA ARG A 32 -15.50 17.82 16.38
C ARG A 32 -14.36 18.81 16.17
N SER A 33 -13.76 18.83 14.98
CA SER A 33 -13.01 19.99 14.52
C SER A 33 -12.64 19.86 13.04
N ASN A 34 -13.61 20.21 12.20
CA ASN A 34 -13.37 20.79 10.89
C ASN A 34 -13.04 22.29 11.13
N PRO A 35 -12.05 22.91 10.47
CA PRO A 35 -11.83 24.34 10.60
C PRO A 35 -12.84 25.11 9.75
N GLU A 36 -13.85 25.67 10.42
CA GLU A 36 -14.72 26.72 9.89
C GLU A 36 -14.00 28.06 10.15
N GLY A 37 -13.58 28.74 9.07
CA GLY A 37 -12.77 29.96 9.19
C GLY A 37 -12.32 30.53 7.86
N ALA A 38 -13.27 30.85 6.99
CA ALA A 38 -13.03 31.72 5.83
C ALA A 38 -14.24 32.64 5.66
N GLU A 39 -14.37 33.60 6.55
CA GLU A 39 -15.26 34.75 6.36
C GLU A 39 -14.47 36.05 6.43
N ASP A 40 -14.61 36.81 5.34
CA ASP A 40 -14.56 38.25 5.24
C ASP A 40 -13.33 39.02 5.71
N ARG A 41 -12.50 39.40 4.73
CA ARG A 41 -11.98 40.76 4.71
C ARG A 41 -11.90 41.32 3.30
N ALA A 42 -12.97 41.99 2.89
CA ALA A 42 -12.98 42.93 1.79
C ALA A 42 -12.96 44.38 2.34
N LEU A 43 -12.03 45.19 1.80
CA LEU A 43 -12.04 46.65 1.65
C LEU A 43 -11.87 47.58 2.88
N GLY A 44 -10.77 48.33 2.86
CA GLY A 44 -10.55 49.58 3.61
C GLY A 44 -9.22 50.22 3.20
N ALA A 45 -9.25 51.48 2.77
CA ALA A 45 -8.27 52.09 1.86
C ALA A 45 -7.23 53.06 2.49
N GLN A 46 -6.21 53.35 1.68
CA GLN A 46 -5.37 54.56 1.52
C GLN A 46 -4.16 54.88 2.44
N ALA A 47 -3.01 55.10 1.77
CA ALA A 47 -2.14 56.30 1.71
C ALA A 47 -0.63 55.91 1.73
N SER A 48 0.12 56.01 0.63
CA SER A 48 0.77 57.20 0.03
C SER A 48 2.13 57.58 0.64
N VAL A 49 3.24 57.18 -0.02
CA VAL A 49 4.57 57.85 -0.14
C VAL A 49 5.45 56.92 -1.01
N GLY A 50 6.22 57.29 -2.04
CA GLY A 50 6.51 58.55 -2.70
C GLY A 50 7.79 58.40 -3.55
N SER A 51 7.63 58.49 -4.89
CA SER A 51 8.51 59.20 -5.87
C SER A 51 9.95 58.78 -6.28
N ARG A 52 10.12 58.81 -7.63
CA ARG A 52 11.27 59.28 -8.49
C ARG A 52 12.39 58.25 -8.78
N SER A 53 13.01 58.15 -9.96
CA SER A 53 13.13 59.02 -11.15
C SER A 53 13.66 58.27 -12.39
N GLU A 54 13.14 58.67 -13.56
CA GLU A 54 13.68 58.86 -14.93
C GLU A 54 15.02 58.25 -15.39
N GLY A 55 15.04 57.81 -16.66
CA GLY A 55 16.26 57.61 -17.44
C GLY A 55 16.04 56.94 -18.79
N GLU A 56 15.70 57.74 -19.81
CA GLU A 56 15.59 57.38 -21.23
C GLU A 56 16.95 56.98 -21.85
N GLY A 57 16.92 56.21 -22.95
CA GLY A 57 18.11 55.97 -23.78
C GLY A 57 17.92 54.89 -24.84
N GLU A 58 17.32 55.28 -25.97
CA GLU A 58 17.16 54.48 -27.19
C GLU A 58 18.30 54.82 -28.17
N ALA A 59 19.02 53.81 -28.72
CA ALA A 59 19.72 53.92 -30.01
C ALA A 59 20.25 52.56 -30.53
N ALA A 60 19.62 52.11 -31.62
CA ALA A 60 20.17 51.60 -32.87
C ALA A 60 21.16 50.39 -32.94
N SER A 61 20.72 49.47 -33.81
CA SER A 61 21.35 48.34 -34.48
C SER A 61 22.79 48.48 -34.97
N ALA A 62 23.51 47.35 -34.99
CA ALA A 62 24.20 46.82 -36.19
C ALA A 62 24.59 45.33 -35.98
N ASP A 63 24.46 44.57 -37.06
CA ASP A 63 24.74 43.14 -37.21
C ASP A 63 26.21 42.88 -37.63
N ASP A 64 26.59 41.61 -37.47
CA ASP A 64 27.68 40.84 -38.11
C ASP A 64 29.07 40.72 -37.44
N GLY A 65 29.55 39.47 -37.41
CA GLY A 65 30.95 39.08 -37.17
C GLY A 65 31.16 37.93 -36.16
N THR A 66 31.33 36.69 -36.66
CA THR A 66 32.06 35.61 -35.95
C THR A 66 33.52 35.62 -36.42
N PRO A 67 34.55 35.22 -35.62
CA PRO A 67 34.79 33.80 -35.26
C PRO A 67 35.47 33.52 -33.88
N ASN A 68 35.38 32.25 -33.42
CA ASN A 68 36.31 31.44 -32.57
C ASN A 68 37.36 32.15 -31.66
N SER A 69 37.66 31.77 -30.41
CA SER A 69 37.60 30.47 -29.70
C SER A 69 38.10 30.62 -28.23
N LEU A 70 37.89 29.56 -27.43
CA LEU A 70 38.58 29.16 -26.18
C LEU A 70 38.27 29.92 -24.87
N GLY A 71 37.52 29.23 -24.00
CA GLY A 71 37.37 29.57 -22.58
C GLY A 71 36.45 28.58 -21.87
N ALA A 72 36.97 27.39 -21.54
CA ALA A 72 36.25 26.40 -20.75
C ALA A 72 36.12 26.87 -19.29
N GLY A 73 35.00 27.52 -18.96
CA GLY A 73 34.57 27.71 -17.58
C GLY A 73 33.86 26.47 -17.03
N PRO A 74 33.94 26.19 -15.72
CA PRO A 74 33.26 25.04 -15.12
C PRO A 74 31.75 25.20 -15.27
N LYS A 75 31.09 24.18 -15.83
CA LYS A 75 29.62 24.13 -15.91
C LYS A 75 29.05 24.22 -14.49
N PRO A 76 28.06 25.09 -14.22
CA PRO A 76 27.33 25.04 -12.97
C PRO A 76 26.71 23.65 -12.84
N TRP A 77 26.85 23.05 -11.67
CA TRP A 77 26.22 21.77 -11.32
C TRP A 77 24.72 21.89 -11.59
N GLN A 78 24.26 21.33 -12.70
CA GLN A 78 22.84 21.19 -12.94
C GLN A 78 22.37 20.10 -12.00
N VAL A 79 21.66 20.51 -10.95
CA VAL A 79 20.83 19.61 -10.16
C VAL A 79 19.90 18.92 -11.16
N PRO A 80 19.88 17.58 -11.24
CA PRO A 80 18.92 16.88 -12.08
C PRO A 80 17.52 17.41 -11.76
N PRO A 81 16.65 17.64 -12.76
CA PRO A 81 15.28 18.02 -12.47
C PRO A 81 14.72 17.01 -11.46
N PRO A 82 14.10 17.47 -10.35
CA PRO A 82 13.51 16.55 -9.39
C PRO A 82 12.57 15.63 -10.18
N ALA A 83 12.72 14.32 -9.97
CA ALA A 83 11.79 13.35 -10.52
C ALA A 83 10.37 13.84 -10.19
N PRO A 84 9.41 13.77 -11.13
CA PRO A 84 8.08 14.32 -10.90
C PRO A 84 7.53 13.71 -9.62
N GLU A 85 7.33 14.54 -8.60
CA GLU A 85 6.75 14.11 -7.35
C GLU A 85 5.35 13.56 -7.65
N VAL A 86 5.09 12.35 -7.16
CA VAL A 86 3.78 11.72 -7.27
C VAL A 86 2.75 12.61 -6.58
N GLN A 87 1.93 13.31 -7.37
CA GLN A 87 0.84 14.13 -6.85
C GLN A 87 -0.38 13.27 -6.55
N VAL A 88 -0.55 12.92 -5.29
CA VAL A 88 -1.80 12.32 -4.80
C VAL A 88 -2.88 13.40 -4.77
N ARG A 89 -3.83 13.34 -5.72
CA ARG A 89 -4.92 14.31 -5.86
C ARG A 89 -6.20 13.93 -5.10
N THR A 90 -6.27 12.71 -4.59
CA THR A 90 -7.46 12.20 -3.92
C THR A 90 -7.51 12.67 -2.46
N PRO A 91 -8.71 12.92 -1.90
CA PRO A 91 -8.84 13.34 -0.50
C PRO A 91 -8.52 12.19 0.45
N ARG A 92 -7.92 12.49 1.62
CA ARG A 92 -7.65 11.49 2.66
C ARG A 92 -8.89 11.25 3.51
N VAL A 93 -9.74 10.32 3.08
CA VAL A 93 -11.01 9.95 3.74
C VAL A 93 -11.11 8.44 3.92
N ASN A 94 -11.87 7.99 4.92
CA ASN A 94 -12.18 6.59 5.20
C ASN A 94 -13.53 6.21 4.56
N CYS A 95 -13.58 6.08 3.25
CA CYS A 95 -14.80 5.63 2.56
C CYS A 95 -14.88 4.10 2.55
N PRO A 96 -16.07 3.52 2.36
CA PRO A 96 -16.19 2.07 2.14
C PRO A 96 -15.35 1.63 0.93
N GLU A 97 -14.50 0.64 1.13
CA GLU A 97 -13.68 0.03 0.07
C GLU A 97 -14.41 -1.18 -0.55
N LYS A 98 -14.27 -1.34 -1.87
CA LYS A 98 -14.62 -2.57 -2.59
C LYS A 98 -13.33 -3.32 -2.91
N VAL A 99 -12.98 -4.29 -2.07
CA VAL A 99 -11.70 -4.99 -2.15
C VAL A 99 -11.84 -6.26 -2.99
N ILE A 100 -11.11 -6.33 -4.09
CA ILE A 100 -11.03 -7.51 -4.95
C ILE A 100 -9.69 -8.19 -4.67
N ILE A 101 -9.74 -9.43 -4.22
CA ILE A 101 -8.55 -10.24 -3.93
C ILE A 101 -8.35 -11.20 -5.10
N CYS A 102 -7.20 -11.08 -5.75
CA CYS A 102 -6.77 -11.97 -6.82
C CYS A 102 -5.80 -13.01 -6.26
N LEU A 103 -6.14 -14.29 -6.34
CA LEU A 103 -5.27 -15.38 -5.87
C LEU A 103 -4.78 -16.21 -7.05
N ASP A 104 -3.47 -16.35 -7.18
CA ASP A 104 -2.83 -17.29 -8.11
C ASP A 104 -2.97 -18.73 -7.58
N LEU A 105 -3.36 -19.64 -8.46
CA LEU A 105 -3.51 -21.08 -8.20
C LEU A 105 -2.50 -21.91 -9.00
N SER A 106 -1.41 -21.31 -9.45
CA SER A 106 -0.28 -21.99 -10.06
C SER A 106 0.26 -23.13 -9.19
N GLU A 107 0.90 -24.12 -9.82
CA GLU A 107 1.48 -25.27 -9.11
C GLU A 107 2.55 -24.82 -8.11
N GLU A 108 3.28 -23.74 -8.40
CA GLU A 108 4.31 -23.15 -7.54
C GLU A 108 3.76 -22.76 -6.16
N MET A 109 2.51 -22.27 -6.09
CA MET A 109 1.86 -21.90 -4.83
C MET A 109 1.61 -23.10 -3.90
N SER A 110 1.57 -24.31 -4.46
CA SER A 110 1.32 -25.56 -3.73
C SER A 110 2.60 -26.22 -3.20
N LEU A 111 3.78 -25.75 -3.61
CA LEU A 111 5.06 -26.32 -3.20
C LEU A 111 5.41 -25.94 -1.75
N PRO A 112 5.83 -26.89 -0.90
CA PRO A 112 6.18 -26.63 0.50
C PRO A 112 7.58 -26.01 0.62
N LYS A 113 7.79 -24.84 0.03
CA LYS A 113 9.09 -24.14 0.00
C LYS A 113 9.26 -23.15 1.16
N LEU A 114 8.16 -22.61 1.71
CA LEU A 114 8.19 -21.62 2.79
C LEU A 114 8.41 -22.26 4.16
N GLU A 115 9.09 -21.53 5.04
CA GLU A 115 9.32 -21.93 6.42
C GLU A 115 8.35 -21.23 7.38
N SER A 116 7.59 -22.00 8.15
CA SER A 116 6.72 -21.47 9.22
C SER A 116 7.55 -21.09 10.44
N PHE A 117 6.98 -20.28 11.35
CA PHE A 117 7.66 -19.85 12.59
C PHE A 117 8.12 -21.02 13.49
N ASN A 118 7.46 -22.18 13.39
CA ASN A 118 7.83 -23.40 14.13
C ASN A 118 8.87 -24.27 13.40
N GLY A 119 9.48 -23.79 12.31
CA GLY A 119 10.43 -24.52 11.47
C GLY A 119 9.81 -25.56 10.54
N SER A 120 8.48 -25.71 10.53
CA SER A 120 7.81 -26.63 9.61
C SER A 120 7.65 -26.02 8.22
N LYS A 121 7.79 -26.85 7.18
CA LYS A 121 7.57 -26.42 5.79
C LYS A 121 6.07 -26.28 5.52
N THR A 122 5.70 -25.19 4.85
CA THR A 122 4.33 -24.94 4.37
C THR A 122 4.38 -24.45 2.93
N ASN A 123 3.27 -24.58 2.22
CA ASN A 123 3.12 -23.97 0.89
C ASN A 123 2.55 -22.55 0.97
N ALA A 124 2.75 -21.78 -0.09
CA ALA A 124 2.29 -20.41 -0.18
C ALA A 124 0.76 -20.29 -0.23
N LEU A 125 0.06 -21.29 -0.80
CA LEU A 125 -1.40 -21.31 -0.85
C LEU A 125 -2.03 -21.34 0.55
N ASN A 126 -1.54 -22.20 1.44
CA ASN A 126 -2.02 -22.31 2.82
C ASN A 126 -1.74 -21.04 3.62
N VAL A 127 -0.55 -20.44 3.43
CA VAL A 127 -0.22 -19.15 4.05
C VAL A 127 -1.12 -18.04 3.50
N SER A 128 -1.40 -18.07 2.19
CA SER A 128 -2.26 -17.10 1.52
C SER A 128 -3.70 -17.16 2.01
N GLN A 129 -4.24 -18.35 2.22
CA GLN A 129 -5.57 -18.53 2.80
C GLN A 129 -5.67 -17.89 4.18
N LYS A 130 -4.69 -18.14 5.06
CA LYS A 130 -4.65 -17.56 6.41
C LYS A 130 -4.50 -16.04 6.41
N MET A 131 -3.61 -15.50 5.57
CA MET A 131 -3.41 -14.06 5.49
C MET A 131 -4.64 -13.34 4.90
N ILE A 132 -5.32 -13.94 3.91
CA ILE A 132 -6.57 -13.42 3.35
C ILE A 132 -7.69 -13.45 4.40
N GLU A 133 -7.83 -14.53 5.16
CA GLU A 133 -8.82 -14.62 6.23
C GLU A 133 -8.60 -13.50 7.27
N MET A 134 -7.36 -13.36 7.75
CA MET A 134 -7.01 -12.30 8.70
C MET A 134 -7.28 -10.90 8.14
N PHE A 135 -6.92 -10.67 6.87
CA PHE A 135 -7.13 -9.39 6.20
C PHE A 135 -8.62 -9.03 6.13
N VAL A 136 -9.46 -9.93 5.61
CA VAL A 136 -10.90 -9.68 5.44
C VAL A 136 -11.57 -9.44 6.80
N ARG A 137 -11.27 -10.28 7.80
CA ARG A 137 -11.82 -10.11 9.16
C ARG A 137 -11.41 -8.78 9.78
N THR A 138 -10.16 -8.37 9.58
CA THR A 138 -9.65 -7.11 10.12
C THR A 138 -10.28 -5.89 9.44
N LYS A 139 -10.38 -5.89 8.10
CA LYS A 139 -11.04 -4.81 7.35
C LYS A 139 -12.51 -4.68 7.73
N HIS A 140 -13.22 -5.80 7.83
CA HIS A 140 -14.63 -5.81 8.26
C HIS A 140 -14.81 -5.30 9.70
N LYS A 141 -13.87 -5.59 10.60
CA LYS A 141 -13.86 -5.05 11.97
C LYS A 141 -13.62 -3.55 12.01
N ILE A 142 -12.81 -3.01 11.09
CA ILE A 142 -12.54 -1.57 10.97
C ILE A 142 -13.79 -0.83 10.49
N ASP A 143 -14.45 -1.34 9.44
CA ASP A 143 -15.72 -0.83 8.95
C ASP A 143 -16.51 -1.97 8.27
N LYS A 144 -17.76 -2.17 8.71
CA LYS A 144 -18.62 -3.24 8.20
C LYS A 144 -19.13 -3.00 6.78
N SER A 145 -19.01 -1.77 6.28
CA SER A 145 -19.45 -1.38 4.94
C SER A 145 -18.47 -1.76 3.83
N HIS A 146 -17.28 -2.27 4.18
CA HIS A 146 -16.36 -2.85 3.21
C HIS A 146 -17.00 -4.03 2.47
N GLU A 147 -16.88 -4.03 1.15
CA GLU A 147 -17.31 -5.12 0.28
C GLU A 147 -16.08 -5.91 -0.18
N PHE A 148 -16.22 -7.24 -0.29
CA PHE A 148 -15.12 -8.13 -0.68
C PHE A 148 -15.53 -9.02 -1.84
N ALA A 149 -14.60 -9.27 -2.75
CA ALA A 149 -14.71 -10.29 -3.78
C ALA A 149 -13.39 -11.07 -3.85
N LEU A 150 -13.48 -12.38 -4.06
CA LEU A 150 -12.33 -13.23 -4.37
C LEU A 150 -12.43 -13.64 -5.83
N VAL A 151 -11.40 -13.35 -6.60
CA VAL A 151 -11.31 -13.65 -8.03
C VAL A 151 -10.11 -14.56 -8.24
N VAL A 152 -10.34 -15.67 -8.94
CA VAL A 152 -9.25 -16.43 -9.54
C VAL A 152 -8.95 -15.76 -10.86
N VAL A 153 -7.71 -15.29 -11.02
CA VAL A 153 -7.33 -14.47 -12.17
C VAL A 153 -7.54 -15.27 -13.45
N ASN A 154 -8.32 -14.69 -14.37
CA ASN A 154 -8.42 -15.12 -15.75
C ASN A 154 -8.28 -13.88 -16.63
N ASP A 155 -7.53 -14.00 -17.71
CA ASP A 155 -7.03 -12.87 -18.49
C ASP A 155 -8.15 -12.11 -19.24
N ASP A 156 -7.94 -10.80 -19.41
CA ASP A 156 -8.51 -9.92 -20.46
C ASP A 156 -9.33 -8.69 -20.05
N THR A 157 -9.62 -8.43 -18.76
CA THR A 157 -10.52 -7.28 -18.39
C THR A 157 -9.93 -6.15 -17.53
N ALA A 158 -8.68 -6.24 -17.07
CA ALA A 158 -8.15 -5.30 -16.06
C ALA A 158 -7.71 -3.90 -16.58
N TRP A 159 -7.40 -3.75 -17.86
CA TRP A 159 -6.63 -2.58 -18.34
C TRP A 159 -7.35 -1.22 -18.20
N LYS A 160 -8.68 -1.18 -18.35
CA LYS A 160 -9.46 0.07 -18.26
C LYS A 160 -9.57 0.60 -16.83
N MET A 161 -9.39 -0.26 -15.82
CA MET A 161 -9.57 0.12 -14.42
C MET A 161 -8.43 1.04 -13.93
N PHE A 162 -7.21 0.86 -14.46
CA PHE A 162 -6.02 1.61 -14.05
C PHE A 162 -6.10 3.13 -14.28
N GLN A 163 -6.96 3.59 -15.19
CA GLN A 163 -7.16 5.02 -15.46
C GLN A 163 -8.05 5.73 -14.43
N CYS A 164 -8.82 4.98 -13.62
CA CYS A 164 -9.71 5.55 -12.63
C CYS A 164 -8.91 6.04 -11.40
N PRO A 165 -9.03 7.30 -10.93
CA PRO A 165 -8.29 7.80 -9.77
C PRO A 165 -8.66 7.08 -8.46
N TYR A 166 -9.86 6.48 -8.40
CA TYR A 166 -10.36 5.73 -7.25
C TYR A 166 -10.12 4.22 -7.34
N PHE A 167 -9.45 3.75 -8.38
CA PHE A 167 -9.03 2.35 -8.50
C PHE A 167 -7.60 2.20 -7.98
N PHE A 168 -7.36 1.27 -7.06
CA PHE A 168 -6.04 1.00 -6.49
C PHE A 168 -5.65 -0.44 -6.82
N PHE A 169 -4.37 -0.67 -7.10
CA PHE A 169 -3.86 -1.99 -7.48
C PHE A 169 -2.64 -2.31 -6.66
N ASP A 170 -2.76 -3.17 -5.66
CA ASP A 170 -1.63 -3.62 -4.86
C ASP A 170 -1.20 -5.01 -5.29
N ILE A 171 0.09 -5.30 -5.13
CA ILE A 171 0.66 -6.59 -5.53
C ILE A 171 1.61 -7.12 -4.46
N VAL A 172 1.43 -8.40 -4.13
CA VAL A 172 2.41 -9.22 -3.42
C VAL A 172 2.86 -10.29 -4.41
N TYR A 173 4.05 -10.12 -4.96
CA TYR A 173 4.61 -11.02 -5.96
C TYR A 173 5.50 -12.06 -5.28
N ILE A 174 5.13 -13.33 -5.44
CA ILE A 174 5.84 -14.46 -4.85
C ILE A 174 6.72 -15.09 -5.93
N HIS A 175 8.03 -15.18 -5.70
CA HIS A 175 8.99 -15.67 -6.69
C HIS A 175 9.92 -16.74 -6.14
N ASN A 176 10.50 -17.57 -7.01
CA ASN A 176 11.41 -18.66 -6.63
C ASN A 176 12.80 -18.19 -6.15
N GLY A 177 13.02 -16.89 -5.94
CA GLY A 177 14.33 -16.37 -5.56
C GLY A 177 15.39 -16.58 -6.65
N ALA A 178 16.64 -16.70 -6.24
CA ALA A 178 17.78 -16.94 -7.14
C ALA A 178 18.10 -18.42 -7.34
N ASP A 179 17.23 -19.34 -6.87
CA ASP A 179 17.45 -20.79 -7.00
C ASP A 179 17.49 -21.23 -8.47
N GLU A 180 16.95 -20.41 -9.37
CA GLU A 180 17.01 -20.62 -10.82
C GLU A 180 17.72 -19.43 -11.48
N LYS A 181 19.06 -19.50 -11.58
CA LYS A 181 19.91 -18.46 -12.22
C LYS A 181 19.51 -18.12 -13.66
N GLU A 182 18.69 -18.94 -14.30
CA GLU A 182 18.20 -18.73 -15.67
C GLU A 182 16.92 -17.87 -15.70
N GLU A 183 16.13 -17.83 -14.62
CA GLU A 183 14.88 -17.06 -14.50
C GLU A 183 15.04 -15.71 -13.75
N GLU A 184 16.23 -15.41 -13.20
CA GLU A 184 16.43 -14.19 -12.41
C GLU A 184 16.18 -12.90 -13.22
N MET A 185 16.43 -12.92 -14.53
CA MET A 185 16.10 -11.81 -15.42
C MET A 185 14.61 -11.74 -15.76
N SER A 186 13.88 -12.87 -15.78
CA SER A 186 12.49 -12.91 -16.23
C SER A 186 11.51 -12.42 -15.16
N TRP A 187 11.71 -12.77 -13.88
CA TRP A 187 10.78 -12.39 -12.82
C TRP A 187 10.91 -10.91 -12.42
N LYS A 188 12.12 -10.35 -12.45
CA LYS A 188 12.35 -8.92 -12.18
C LYS A 188 11.69 -8.05 -13.24
N ASP A 189 11.79 -8.45 -14.51
CA ASP A 189 11.12 -7.78 -15.61
C ASP A 189 9.59 -7.87 -15.47
N MET A 190 9.06 -9.02 -15.06
CA MET A 190 7.63 -9.18 -14.78
C MET A 190 7.17 -8.31 -13.60
N PHE A 191 7.93 -8.28 -12.50
CA PHE A 191 7.63 -7.46 -11.35
C PHE A 191 7.70 -5.96 -11.67
N ALA A 192 8.70 -5.54 -12.46
CA ALA A 192 8.80 -4.18 -12.99
C ALA A 192 7.61 -3.84 -13.90
N PHE A 193 7.20 -4.76 -14.77
CA PHE A 193 6.02 -4.60 -15.63
C PHE A 193 4.74 -4.42 -14.81
N MET A 194 4.48 -5.29 -13.83
CA MET A 194 3.35 -5.14 -12.90
C MET A 194 3.42 -3.80 -12.15
N GLY A 195 4.62 -3.40 -11.73
CA GLY A 195 4.86 -2.12 -11.07
C GLY A 195 4.64 -0.90 -11.97
N SER A 196 4.73 -1.05 -13.28
CA SER A 196 4.48 0.00 -14.27
C SER A 196 2.99 0.22 -14.56
N LEU A 197 2.12 -0.73 -14.16
CA LEU A 197 0.67 -0.56 -14.26
C LEU A 197 0.15 0.54 -13.32
N ASP A 198 0.88 0.82 -12.24
CA ASP A 198 0.60 1.94 -11.35
C ASP A 198 1.11 3.26 -11.93
N THR A 199 0.29 3.86 -12.78
CA THR A 199 0.57 5.19 -13.35
C THR A 199 0.48 6.32 -12.32
N LYS A 200 -0.05 6.05 -11.11
CA LYS A 200 -0.35 7.06 -10.09
C LYS A 200 0.62 7.04 -8.92
N GLY A 201 1.48 6.04 -8.80
CA GLY A 201 2.42 5.91 -7.68
C GLY A 201 1.75 5.64 -6.33
N THR A 202 0.51 5.15 -6.34
CA THR A 202 -0.32 4.92 -5.14
C THR A 202 -0.39 3.46 -4.72
N SER A 203 0.13 2.56 -5.56
CA SER A 203 0.15 1.12 -5.33
C SER A 203 1.25 0.72 -4.37
N TYR A 204 0.93 -0.22 -3.48
CA TYR A 204 1.90 -0.90 -2.65
C TYR A 204 2.33 -2.19 -3.37
N LYS A 205 3.64 -2.36 -3.50
CA LYS A 205 4.27 -3.43 -4.28
C LYS A 205 5.26 -4.16 -3.39
N TYR A 206 5.03 -5.43 -3.15
CA TYR A 206 5.89 -6.29 -2.34
C TYR A 206 6.38 -7.47 -3.17
N GLU A 207 7.64 -7.83 -3.00
CA GLU A 207 8.22 -9.07 -3.51
C GLU A 207 8.57 -9.96 -2.32
N VAL A 208 8.31 -11.27 -2.43
CA VAL A 208 8.63 -12.26 -1.39
C VAL A 208 9.16 -13.52 -2.07
N ALA A 209 10.31 -14.02 -1.58
CA ALA A 209 10.91 -15.24 -2.10
C ALA A 209 10.29 -16.51 -1.46
N LEU A 210 10.08 -17.55 -2.26
CA LEU A 210 9.56 -18.85 -1.80
C LEU A 210 10.53 -19.64 -0.92
N ALA A 211 11.79 -19.20 -0.81
CA ALA A 211 12.78 -19.78 0.10
C ALA A 211 12.81 -19.10 1.48
N GLY A 212 11.94 -18.12 1.74
CA GLY A 212 11.94 -17.30 2.95
C GLY A 212 10.97 -17.77 4.05
N PRO A 213 10.97 -17.08 5.20
CA PRO A 213 9.98 -17.26 6.25
C PRO A 213 8.58 -16.86 5.76
N ALA A 214 7.58 -17.71 6.01
CA ALA A 214 6.18 -17.42 5.75
C ALA A 214 5.68 -16.13 6.47
N LEU A 215 6.38 -15.72 7.52
CA LEU A 215 6.11 -14.48 8.26
C LEU A 215 6.17 -13.24 7.35
N GLU A 216 7.03 -13.23 6.33
CA GLU A 216 7.14 -12.08 5.42
C GLU A 216 5.84 -11.84 4.65
N LEU A 217 5.15 -12.91 4.21
CA LEU A 217 3.84 -12.79 3.57
C LEU A 217 2.79 -12.19 4.51
N HIS A 218 2.76 -12.65 5.77
CA HIS A 218 1.87 -12.07 6.77
C HIS A 218 2.14 -10.58 7.00
N ASN A 219 3.42 -10.20 7.09
CA ASN A 219 3.82 -8.81 7.25
C ASN A 219 3.41 -7.95 6.06
N CYS A 220 3.60 -8.45 4.83
CA CYS A 220 3.16 -7.76 3.62
C CYS A 220 1.63 -7.56 3.59
N MET A 221 0.86 -8.62 3.86
CA MET A 221 -0.61 -8.53 3.89
C MET A 221 -1.10 -7.57 4.98
N ALA A 222 -0.46 -7.54 6.14
CA ALA A 222 -0.80 -6.60 7.21
C ALA A 222 -0.60 -5.13 6.79
N LYS A 223 0.47 -4.83 6.04
CA LYS A 223 0.72 -3.46 5.52
C LYS A 223 -0.36 -3.00 4.54
N LEU A 224 -0.99 -3.93 3.82
CA LEU A 224 -2.10 -3.65 2.90
C LEU A 224 -3.43 -3.35 3.58
N LEU A 225 -3.56 -3.51 4.91
CA LEU A 225 -4.77 -3.13 5.64
C LEU A 225 -5.07 -1.62 5.56
N ALA A 226 -4.02 -0.81 5.39
CA ALA A 226 -4.14 0.65 5.36
C ALA A 226 -5.02 1.13 4.21
N HIS A 227 -6.01 1.96 4.52
CA HIS A 227 -6.98 2.47 3.54
C HIS A 227 -6.25 3.20 2.39
N PRO A 228 -6.52 2.88 1.10
CA PRO A 228 -5.75 3.41 -0.03
C PRO A 228 -5.72 4.94 -0.13
N LEU A 229 -6.82 5.62 0.24
CA LEU A 229 -6.86 7.08 0.29
C LEU A 229 -6.16 7.70 1.50
N GLN A 230 -5.88 6.93 2.55
CA GLN A 230 -5.32 7.45 3.80
C GLN A 230 -3.87 7.03 4.00
N ARG A 231 -3.40 5.95 3.39
CA ARG A 231 -2.00 5.53 3.49
C ARG A 231 -1.07 6.50 2.77
N PRO A 232 0.16 6.70 3.26
CA PRO A 232 1.17 7.47 2.52
C PRO A 232 1.70 6.66 1.33
N CYS A 233 2.52 7.27 0.47
CA CYS A 233 3.31 6.51 -0.52
C CYS A 233 4.13 5.42 0.19
N GLN A 234 4.35 4.27 -0.47
CA GLN A 234 5.04 3.14 0.14
C GLN A 234 6.43 3.49 0.67
N SER A 235 7.17 4.37 -0.03
CA SER A 235 8.48 4.87 0.38
C SER A 235 8.49 5.66 1.69
N HIS A 236 7.34 6.13 2.15
CA HIS A 236 7.19 6.89 3.40
C HIS A 236 6.54 6.05 4.52
N ALA A 237 6.16 4.81 4.25
CA ALA A 237 5.55 3.94 5.24
C ALA A 237 6.63 3.28 6.12
N SER A 238 6.61 3.58 7.42
CA SER A 238 7.44 2.92 8.44
C SER A 238 6.57 2.43 9.59
N TYR A 239 6.89 1.26 10.13
CA TYR A 239 6.11 0.57 11.16
C TYR A 239 6.90 0.32 12.45
N SER A 240 8.24 0.37 12.39
CA SER A 240 9.12 0.26 13.56
C SER A 240 9.34 1.65 14.16
N LEU A 241 8.34 2.15 14.90
CA LEU A 241 8.40 3.44 15.59
C LEU A 241 8.81 3.31 17.07
N LEU A 242 8.92 2.08 17.56
CA LEU A 242 9.45 1.83 18.88
C LEU A 242 10.97 1.86 18.78
N GLU A 243 11.62 2.62 19.66
CA GLU A 243 13.06 2.58 19.82
C GLU A 243 13.44 1.16 20.26
N GLU A 244 14.44 0.58 19.61
CA GLU A 244 15.11 -0.61 20.15
C GLU A 244 15.76 -0.14 21.45
N GLU A 245 15.17 -0.48 22.60
CA GLU A 245 15.86 -0.28 23.88
C GLU A 245 17.19 -1.02 23.76
N ASP A 246 18.28 -0.25 23.67
CA ASP A 246 19.65 -0.74 23.58
C ASP A 246 19.80 -1.91 24.56
N GLU A 247 20.10 -3.11 24.04
CA GLU A 247 20.60 -4.21 24.84
C GLU A 247 21.84 -3.66 25.56
N ALA A 248 21.64 -3.21 26.80
CA ALA A 248 22.70 -2.76 27.66
C ALA A 248 23.66 -3.94 27.78
N THR A 249 24.78 -3.83 27.07
CA THR A 249 25.90 -4.74 27.17
C THR A 249 26.17 -4.98 28.65
N GLU A 250 25.86 -6.18 29.13
CA GLU A 250 26.37 -6.67 30.39
C GLU A 250 27.89 -6.77 30.23
N VAL A 251 28.58 -5.65 30.49
CA VAL A 251 30.02 -5.65 30.70
C VAL A 251 30.27 -6.45 31.96
N GLU A 252 30.62 -7.71 31.73
CA GLU A 252 31.16 -8.67 32.67
C GLU A 252 32.17 -7.97 33.62
N ALA A 253 31.73 -7.66 34.83
CA ALA A 253 32.59 -7.11 35.86
C ALA A 253 33.46 -8.24 36.41
N THR A 254 34.70 -8.34 35.90
CA THR A 254 35.77 -9.09 36.56
C THR A 254 36.56 -8.14 37.46
N VAL A 255 36.42 -8.33 38.77
CA VAL A 255 37.39 -7.93 39.80
C VAL A 255 37.62 -9.10 40.74
#